data_AF-A0A699YKG9-F1
#
_entry.id   AF-A0A699YKG9-F1
#
_cell.length_a   1.000
_cell.length_b   1.000
_cell.length_c   1.000
_cell.angle_alpha   90.00
_cell.angle_beta   90.00
_cell.angle_gamma   90.00
#
_symmetry.space_group_name_H-M   'P 1'
#
loop_
_entity.id
_entity.type
_entity.pdbx_description
1 polymer ?
#
loop_
_entity_poly.entity_id
_entity_poly.type
_entity_poly.pdbx_seq_one_letter_code
_entity_poly.pdbx_strand_id
1 'polypeptide(L)'
;MEMQVVQIQQKRELAENRLRGYLHAKQREVQAWLDQTQRFGRLSREEFEAEMRRVEDIVNFQTNLILYQVADPNARRDYLQKYGCSKWSEKALAVVARYSPLLELGAGLGHWQQQLEARGSDCLAFDNGQQLPVHDVRTQDPVFVGK
;
A
#
# COMPACT_ATOMS: atom_id res chain seq x y z
N MET A 1 6.20 22.30 -18.74
CA MET A 1 5.88 20.93 -18.31
C MET A 1 7.14 20.15 -17.94
N GLU A 2 8.19 20.16 -18.77
CA GLU A 2 9.49 19.50 -18.46
C GLU A 2 10.13 19.94 -17.14
N MET A 3 10.12 21.25 -16.84
CA MET A 3 10.71 21.79 -15.61
C MET A 3 10.07 21.24 -14.31
N GLN A 4 8.78 20.91 -14.33
CA GLN A 4 8.09 20.32 -13.17
C GLN A 4 8.42 18.84 -12.99
N VAL A 5 8.61 18.10 -14.08
CA VAL A 5 8.99 16.67 -14.02
C VAL A 5 10.38 16.50 -13.42
N VAL A 6 11.33 17.33 -13.84
CA VAL A 6 12.70 17.33 -13.30
C VAL A 6 12.70 17.61 -11.80
N GLN A 7 11.90 18.57 -11.33
CA GLN A 7 11.78 18.88 -9.90
C GLN A 7 11.18 17.72 -9.09
N ILE A 8 10.19 17.00 -9.64
CA ILE A 8 9.58 15.84 -8.99
C ILE A 8 10.61 14.70 -8.87
N GLN A 9 11.37 14.43 -9.93
CA GLN A 9 12.42 13.41 -9.92
C GLN A 9 13.51 13.71 -8.89
N GLN A 10 14.00 14.95 -8.85
CA GLN A 10 15.00 15.38 -7.86
C GLN A 10 14.49 15.24 -6.42
N LYS A 11 13.25 15.63 -6.15
CA LYS A 11 12.64 15.47 -4.82
C LYS A 11 12.53 14.00 -4.41
N ARG A 12 12.17 13.13 -5.36
CA ARG A 12 12.09 11.68 -5.13
C ARG A 12 13.46 11.08 -4.82
N GLU A 13 14.47 11.41 -5.61
CA GLU A 13 15.84 10.92 -5.40
C GLU A 13 16.38 11.36 -4.03
N LEU A 14 16.15 12.60 -3.63
CA LEU A 14 16.50 13.09 -2.30
C LEU A 14 15.80 12.31 -1.18
N ALA A 15 14.50 12.03 -1.34
CA ALA A 15 13.75 11.24 -0.38
C ALA A 15 14.25 9.79 -0.29
N GLU A 16 14.57 9.17 -1.43
CA GLU A 16 15.13 7.81 -1.50
C GLU A 16 16.51 7.72 -0.83
N ASN A 17 17.39 8.69 -1.10
CA ASN A 17 18.71 8.76 -0.46
C ASN A 17 18.59 8.96 1.06
N ARG A 18 17.67 9.84 1.50
CA ARG A 18 17.39 10.06 2.92
C ARG A 18 16.85 8.79 3.58
N LEU A 19 15.92 8.09 2.93
CA LEU A 19 15.37 6.84 3.44
C LEU A 19 16.47 5.78 3.58
N ARG A 20 17.32 5.61 2.57
CA ARG A 20 18.43 4.66 2.61
C ARG A 20 19.38 4.95 3.79
N GLY A 21 19.74 6.22 3.99
CA GLY A 21 20.56 6.65 5.13
C GLY A 21 19.90 6.32 6.48
N TYR A 22 18.61 6.62 6.60
CA TYR A 22 17.82 6.31 7.80
C TYR A 22 17.77 4.80 8.09
N LEU A 23 17.45 3.98 7.08
CA LEU A 23 17.35 2.53 7.23
C LEU A 23 18.69 1.90 7.61
N HIS A 24 19.80 2.33 7.01
CA HIS A 24 21.12 1.86 7.42
C HIS A 24 21.47 2.24 8.85
N ALA A 25 21.10 3.45 9.31
CA ALA A 25 21.31 3.85 10.70
C ALA A 25 20.48 2.97 11.65
N LYS A 26 19.19 2.77 11.35
CA LYS A 26 18.32 1.92 12.17
C LYS A 26 18.72 0.46 12.19
N GLN A 27 19.17 -0.08 11.07
CA GLN A 27 19.68 -1.45 11.00
C GLN A 27 20.88 -1.63 11.96
N ARG A 28 21.80 -0.66 12.01
CA ARG A 28 22.93 -0.70 12.96
C ARG A 28 22.48 -0.61 14.41
N GLU A 29 21.49 0.24 14.72
CA GLU A 29 20.92 0.34 16.07
C GLU A 29 20.28 -0.98 16.51
N VAL A 30 19.45 -1.59 15.65
CA VAL A 30 18.82 -2.89 15.93
C VAL A 30 19.88 -3.97 16.11
N GLN A 31 20.90 -4.02 15.24
CA GLN A 31 21.98 -5.00 15.37
C GLN A 31 22.75 -4.84 16.69
N ALA A 32 23.11 -3.61 17.07
CA ALA A 32 23.79 -3.36 18.32
C ALA A 32 22.96 -3.79 19.54
N TRP A 33 21.64 -3.56 19.49
CA TRP A 33 20.71 -4.03 20.52
C TRP A 33 20.61 -5.56 20.57
N LEU A 34 20.55 -6.23 19.42
CA LEU A 34 20.59 -7.70 19.33
C LEU A 34 21.88 -8.27 19.93
N ASP A 35 23.02 -7.65 19.63
CA ASP A 35 24.32 -8.09 20.16
C ASP A 35 24.41 -7.89 21.67
N GLN A 36 23.83 -6.81 22.21
CA GLN A 36 23.77 -6.55 23.65
C GLN A 36 22.86 -7.55 24.38
N THR A 37 21.66 -7.81 23.85
CA THR A 37 20.72 -8.77 24.46
C THR A 37 21.27 -10.19 24.46
N GLN A 38 22.04 -10.58 23.44
CA GLN A 38 22.77 -11.86 23.45
C GLN A 38 23.87 -11.92 24.53
N ARG A 39 24.52 -10.80 24.86
CA ARG A 39 25.63 -10.73 25.83
C ARG A 39 25.18 -10.62 27.29
N PHE A 40 24.09 -9.91 27.58
CA PHE A 40 23.67 -9.57 28.95
C PHE A 40 22.51 -10.42 29.50
N GLY A 41 21.94 -11.32 28.70
CA GLY A 41 20.86 -12.22 29.11
C GLY A 41 19.69 -12.20 28.13
N ARG A 42 19.16 -13.39 27.79
CA ARG A 42 18.08 -13.55 26.82
C ARG A 42 16.80 -12.84 27.31
N LEU A 43 16.26 -11.96 26.47
CA LEU A 43 14.86 -11.55 26.57
C LEU A 43 13.96 -12.77 26.39
N SER A 44 12.80 -12.75 27.03
CA SER A 44 11.73 -13.67 26.67
C SER A 44 11.28 -13.40 25.22
N ARG A 45 10.66 -14.40 24.60
CA ARG A 45 10.14 -14.27 23.24
C ARG A 45 9.11 -13.12 23.13
N GLU A 46 8.27 -12.96 24.14
CA GLU A 46 7.23 -11.93 24.18
C GLU A 46 7.83 -10.52 24.24
N GLU A 47 8.83 -10.30 25.10
CA GLU A 47 9.53 -9.01 25.19
C GLU A 47 10.24 -8.66 23.88
N PHE A 48 10.86 -9.66 23.24
CA PHE A 48 11.48 -9.49 21.94
C PHE A 48 10.46 -9.08 20.87
N GLU A 49 9.34 -9.80 20.77
CA GLU A 49 8.28 -9.51 19.80
C GLU A 49 7.61 -8.15 20.06
N ALA A 50 7.49 -7.73 21.32
CA ALA A 50 6.98 -6.40 21.67
C ALA A 50 7.93 -5.29 21.23
N GLU A 51 9.24 -5.44 21.48
CA GLU A 51 10.23 -4.44 21.07
C GLU A 51 10.38 -4.38 19.55
N MET A 52 10.37 -5.52 18.86
CA MET A 52 10.41 -5.55 17.40
C MET A 52 9.20 -4.86 16.77
N ARG A 53 7.99 -5.03 17.33
CA ARG A 53 6.80 -4.27 16.90
C ARG A 53 6.98 -2.77 17.09
N ARG A 54 7.52 -2.35 18.23
CA ARG A 54 7.81 -0.93 18.50
C ARG A 54 8.80 -0.35 17.48
N VAL A 55 9.86 -1.09 17.16
CA VAL A 55 10.84 -0.69 16.13
C VAL A 55 10.17 -0.59 14.76
N GLU A 56 9.35 -1.57 14.40
CA GLU A 56 8.59 -1.59 13.14
C GLU A 56 7.68 -0.36 13.02
N ASP A 57 6.92 -0.02 14.07
CA ASP A 57 6.05 1.16 14.09
C ASP A 57 6.84 2.46 13.87
N ILE A 58 8.01 2.60 14.52
CA ILE A 58 8.88 3.77 14.37
C ILE A 58 9.45 3.85 12.95
N VAL A 59 9.91 2.72 12.41
CA VAL A 59 10.47 2.65 11.04
C VAL A 59 9.39 2.97 10.02
N ASN A 60 8.19 2.44 10.17
CA ASN A 60 7.06 2.71 9.30
C ASN A 60 6.67 4.20 9.34
N PHE A 61 6.58 4.78 10.53
CA PHE A 61 6.29 6.21 10.69
C PHE A 61 7.33 7.09 9.98
N GLN A 62 8.62 6.86 10.26
CA GLN A 62 9.70 7.66 9.65
C GLN A 62 9.78 7.45 8.14
N THR A 63 9.56 6.24 7.66
CA THR A 63 9.50 5.95 6.22
C THR A 63 8.38 6.75 5.55
N ASN A 64 7.19 6.79 6.16
CA ASN A 64 6.06 7.56 5.63
C ASN A 64 6.33 9.07 5.64
N LEU A 65 6.98 9.57 6.70
CA LEU A 65 7.37 10.97 6.81
C LEU A 65 8.41 11.35 5.75
N ILE A 66 9.40 10.49 5.48
CA ILE A 66 10.45 10.74 4.50
C ILE A 66 9.91 10.68 3.07
N LEU A 67 9.15 9.63 2.73
CA LEU A 67 8.68 9.38 1.37
C LEU A 67 7.48 10.23 0.98
N TYR A 68 6.52 10.37 1.90
CA TYR A 68 5.21 10.96 1.60
C TYR A 68 4.98 12.28 2.31
N GLN A 69 5.89 12.70 3.22
CA GLN A 69 5.75 13.92 4.02
C GLN A 69 4.45 13.93 4.85
N VAL A 70 4.01 12.74 5.28
CA VAL A 70 2.80 12.57 6.07
C VAL A 70 3.18 12.33 7.52
N ALA A 71 2.72 13.21 8.41
CA ALA A 71 2.96 13.15 9.86
C ALA A 71 1.89 12.37 10.63
N ASP A 72 0.81 11.96 9.97
CA ASP A 72 -0.18 11.05 10.58
C ASP A 72 0.32 9.60 10.43
N PRO A 73 0.53 8.86 11.55
CA PRO A 73 1.02 7.48 11.51
C PRO A 73 0.05 6.50 10.83
N ASN A 74 -1.25 6.79 10.80
CA ASN A 74 -2.26 5.89 10.22
C ASN A 74 -2.57 6.19 8.76
N ALA A 75 -2.21 7.37 8.26
CA ALA A 75 -2.62 7.83 6.94
C ALA A 75 -2.27 6.88 5.79
N ARG A 76 -1.11 6.21 5.84
CA ARG A 76 -0.76 5.22 4.80
C ARG A 76 -1.64 3.98 4.88
N ARG A 77 -1.90 3.46 6.09
CA ARG A 77 -2.79 2.32 6.28
C ARG A 77 -4.19 2.64 5.75
N ASP A 78 -4.72 3.81 6.13
CA ASP A 78 -6.05 4.25 5.75
C ASP A 78 -6.14 4.49 4.23
N TYR A 79 -5.07 5.03 3.62
CA TYR A 79 -4.97 5.17 2.17
C TYR A 79 -4.97 3.80 1.47
N LEU A 80 -4.13 2.86 1.92
CA LEU A 80 -4.04 1.53 1.32
C LEU A 80 -5.36 0.76 1.47
N GLN A 81 -6.03 0.88 2.61
CA GLN A 81 -7.32 0.25 2.83
C GLN A 81 -8.41 0.82 1.91
N LYS A 82 -8.33 2.12 1.60
CA LYS A 82 -9.34 2.80 0.79
C LYS A 82 -9.08 2.71 -0.71
N TYR A 83 -7.82 2.75 -1.12
CA TYR A 83 -7.41 2.95 -2.51
C TYR A 83 -6.42 1.90 -3.03
N GLY A 84 -5.94 0.99 -2.19
CA GLY A 84 -4.80 0.15 -2.51
C GLY A 84 -3.53 0.96 -2.76
N CYS A 85 -2.67 0.45 -3.64
CA CYS A 85 -1.38 1.08 -3.95
C CYS A 85 -1.50 2.42 -4.69
N SER A 86 -2.61 2.67 -5.40
CA SER A 86 -2.79 3.88 -6.20
C SER A 86 -4.25 4.30 -6.26
N LYS A 87 -4.52 5.55 -5.87
CA LYS A 87 -5.84 6.16 -5.96
C LYS A 87 -6.19 6.45 -7.42
N TRP A 88 -7.37 5.99 -7.83
CA TRP A 88 -7.97 6.34 -9.11
C TRP A 88 -8.58 7.74 -9.10
N SER A 89 -8.73 8.31 -10.29
CA SER A 89 -9.60 9.46 -10.54
C SER A 89 -10.75 9.02 -11.44
N GLU A 90 -11.87 9.75 -11.40
CA GLU A 90 -13.01 9.50 -12.30
C GLU A 90 -12.59 9.51 -13.78
N LYS A 91 -11.69 10.43 -14.15
CA LYS A 91 -11.14 10.50 -15.50
C LYS A 91 -10.32 9.25 -15.84
N ALA A 92 -9.48 8.76 -14.92
CA ALA A 92 -8.70 7.56 -15.15
C ALA A 92 -9.60 6.33 -15.34
N LEU A 93 -10.60 6.15 -14.46
CA LEU A 93 -11.56 5.06 -14.58
C LEU A 93 -12.35 5.13 -15.89
N ALA A 94 -12.82 6.31 -16.28
CA ALA A 94 -13.54 6.51 -17.54
C ALA A 94 -12.67 6.23 -18.78
N VAL A 95 -11.36 6.47 -18.70
CA VAL A 95 -10.43 6.13 -19.78
C VAL A 95 -10.18 4.62 -19.82
N VAL A 96 -9.89 4.01 -18.68
CA VAL A 96 -9.57 2.57 -18.58
C VAL A 96 -10.78 1.70 -18.95
N ALA A 97 -11.98 2.07 -18.49
CA ALA A 97 -13.23 1.33 -18.77
C ALA A 97 -13.54 1.19 -20.27
N ARG A 98 -13.07 2.12 -21.12
CA ARG A 98 -13.25 2.05 -22.58
C ARG A 98 -12.53 0.88 -23.23
N TYR A 99 -11.58 0.28 -22.53
CA TYR A 99 -10.79 -0.85 -23.02
C TYR A 99 -11.31 -2.20 -22.51
N SER A 100 -12.51 -2.25 -21.91
CA SER A 100 -13.14 -3.50 -21.50
C SER A 100 -13.32 -4.47 -22.69
N PRO A 101 -13.09 -5.80 -22.51
CA PRO A 101 -12.75 -6.49 -21.26
C PRO A 101 -11.30 -6.24 -20.79
N LEU A 102 -11.11 -6.17 -19.47
CA LEU A 102 -9.84 -5.86 -18.82
C LEU A 102 -9.25 -7.06 -18.10
N LEU A 103 -7.92 -7.10 -18.05
CA LEU A 103 -7.15 -8.00 -17.20
C LEU A 103 -6.25 -7.16 -16.28
N GLU A 104 -6.47 -7.23 -14.98
CA GLU A 104 -5.65 -6.58 -13.95
C GLU A 104 -4.65 -7.58 -13.35
N LEU A 105 -3.36 -7.23 -13.35
CA LEU A 105 -2.29 -8.02 -12.76
C LEU A 105 -1.68 -7.29 -11.57
N GLY A 106 -1.47 -8.00 -10.46
CA GLY A 106 -1.02 -7.38 -9.21
C GLY A 106 -2.13 -6.57 -8.55
N ALA A 107 -3.35 -7.10 -8.57
CA ALA A 107 -4.56 -6.39 -8.18
C ALA A 107 -4.67 -6.12 -6.67
N GLY A 108 -3.82 -6.70 -5.83
CA GLY A 108 -3.90 -6.53 -4.39
C GLY A 108 -5.22 -7.07 -3.84
N LEU A 109 -5.99 -6.17 -3.23
CA LEU A 109 -7.33 -6.45 -2.73
C LEU A 109 -8.45 -6.14 -3.75
N GLY A 110 -8.11 -5.90 -5.02
CA GLY A 110 -9.09 -5.70 -6.10
C GLY A 110 -9.74 -4.31 -6.11
N HIS A 111 -9.09 -3.29 -5.54
CA HIS A 111 -9.69 -1.96 -5.45
C HIS A 111 -9.98 -1.33 -6.81
N TRP A 112 -9.12 -1.52 -7.82
CA TRP A 112 -9.37 -1.02 -9.17
C TRP A 112 -10.42 -1.85 -9.89
N GLN A 113 -10.33 -3.18 -9.84
CA GLN A 113 -11.37 -4.10 -10.30
C GLN A 113 -12.76 -3.66 -9.82
N GLN A 114 -12.97 -3.54 -8.51
CA GLN A 114 -14.27 -3.15 -7.93
C GLN A 114 -14.81 -1.85 -8.54
N GLN A 115 -13.94 -0.86 -8.76
CA GLN A 115 -14.34 0.45 -9.27
C GLN A 115 -14.61 0.44 -10.78
N LEU A 116 -13.90 -0.39 -11.53
CA LEU A 116 -14.12 -0.58 -12.96
C LEU A 116 -15.38 -1.41 -13.23
N GLU A 117 -15.61 -2.47 -12.45
CA GLU A 117 -16.82 -3.30 -12.49
C GLU A 117 -18.07 -2.51 -12.11
N ALA A 118 -17.99 -1.65 -11.08
CA ALA A 118 -19.07 -0.74 -10.72
C ALA A 118 -19.46 0.24 -11.85
N ARG A 119 -18.60 0.40 -12.87
CA ARG A 119 -18.84 1.21 -14.08
C ARG A 119 -19.25 0.35 -15.29
N GLY A 120 -19.54 -0.93 -15.08
CA GLY A 120 -19.95 -1.87 -16.12
C GLY A 120 -18.80 -2.44 -16.94
N SER A 121 -17.54 -2.26 -16.50
CA SER A 121 -16.42 -2.93 -17.17
C SER A 121 -16.40 -4.41 -16.78
N ASP A 122 -16.21 -5.30 -17.75
CA ASP A 122 -15.75 -6.65 -17.49
C ASP A 122 -14.26 -6.61 -17.15
N CYS A 123 -13.88 -7.02 -15.94
CA CYS A 123 -12.52 -6.93 -15.43
C CYS A 123 -12.15 -8.19 -14.65
N LEU A 124 -11.19 -8.95 -15.18
CA LEU A 124 -10.62 -10.10 -14.49
C LEU A 124 -9.36 -9.67 -13.74
N ALA A 125 -9.27 -9.93 -12.44
CA ALA A 125 -8.14 -9.48 -11.62
C ALA A 125 -7.39 -10.66 -10.99
N PHE A 126 -6.06 -10.58 -10.99
CA PHE A 126 -5.16 -11.56 -10.39
C PHE A 126 -4.15 -10.90 -9.46
N ASP A 127 -3.85 -11.58 -8.35
CA ASP A 127 -2.70 -11.29 -7.51
C ASP A 127 -2.08 -12.57 -6.95
N ASN A 128 -0.74 -12.59 -6.82
CA ASN A 128 0.04 -13.73 -6.33
C ASN A 128 -0.34 -15.09 -6.96
N GLY A 129 -0.69 -15.08 -8.26
CA GLY A 129 -1.07 -16.27 -9.01
C GLY A 129 -2.49 -16.79 -8.74
N GLN A 130 -3.29 -16.05 -7.97
CA GLN A 130 -4.69 -16.37 -7.68
C GLN A 130 -5.62 -15.32 -8.27
N GLN A 131 -6.75 -15.78 -8.82
CA GLN A 131 -7.81 -14.87 -9.24
C GLN A 131 -8.49 -14.28 -8.01
N LEU A 132 -8.75 -12.97 -8.02
CA LEU A 132 -9.54 -12.35 -6.97
C LEU A 132 -11.03 -12.67 -7.15
N PRO A 133 -11.81 -12.77 -6.05
CA PRO A 133 -13.24 -12.95 -6.13
C PRO A 133 -13.88 -11.84 -6.96
N VAL A 134 -14.72 -12.21 -7.92
CA VAL A 134 -15.54 -11.25 -8.65
C VAL A 134 -16.57 -10.70 -7.67
N HIS A 135 -16.63 -9.37 -7.50
CA HIS A 135 -17.70 -8.76 -6.75
C HIS A 135 -18.91 -8.68 -7.67
N ASP A 136 -19.79 -9.67 -7.61
CA ASP A 136 -21.01 -9.64 -8.41
C ASP A 136 -21.89 -8.46 -7.95
N VAL A 137 -21.86 -7.37 -8.71
CA VAL A 137 -22.68 -6.17 -8.46
C VAL A 137 -24.17 -6.48 -8.69
N ARG A 138 -24.53 -7.69 -9.17
CA ARG A 138 -25.92 -8.09 -9.46
C ARG A 138 -26.68 -8.67 -8.28
N THR A 139 -26.13 -8.70 -7.06
CA THR A 139 -26.87 -9.10 -5.86
C THR A 139 -27.45 -7.90 -5.09
N GLN A 140 -28.00 -6.90 -5.80
CA GLN A 140 -29.09 -6.11 -5.24
C GLN A 140 -30.39 -6.78 -5.71
N ASP A 141 -31.22 -7.15 -4.74
CA ASP A 141 -32.35 -8.09 -4.86
C ASP A 141 -33.19 -7.96 -6.15
N PRO A 142 -33.69 -9.07 -6.71
CA PRO A 142 -34.74 -8.99 -7.71
C PRO A 142 -35.98 -8.38 -7.06
N VAL A 143 -36.33 -7.15 -7.46
CA VAL A 143 -37.67 -6.60 -7.23
C VAL A 143 -38.65 -7.49 -8.00
N PHE A 144 -39.28 -8.43 -7.29
CA PHE A 144 -40.47 -9.10 -7.76
C PHE A 144 -41.59 -8.05 -7.88
N VAL A 145 -41.77 -7.48 -9.06
CA VAL A 145 -43.00 -6.78 -9.41
C VAL A 145 -44.04 -7.86 -9.72
N GLY A 146 -44.77 -8.28 -8.69
CA GLY A 146 -45.97 -9.07 -8.85
C GLY A 146 -47.00 -8.31 -9.67
N LYS A 147 -47.59 -9.00 -10.65
CA LYS A 147 -48.79 -8.56 -11.36
C LYS A 147 -50.01 -8.58 -10.45
#